data_AF-A0A0Q8RSF9-F1
#
_entry.id   AF-A0A0Q8RSF9-F1
#
_cell.length_a   1.000
_cell.length_b   1.000
_cell.length_c   1.000
_cell.angle_alpha   90.00
_cell.angle_beta   90.00
_cell.angle_gamma   90.00
#
_symmetry.space_group_name_H-M   'P 1'
#
loop_
_entity.id
_entity.type
_entity.pdbx_description
1 polymer ?
#
loop_
_entity_poly.entity_id
_entity_poly.type
_entity_poly.pdbx_seq_one_letter_code
_entity_poly.pdbx_strand_id
1 'polypeptide(L)'
;MIVAHAAAGEFLDWWFDPSMRAGAAAPLSRRLGYRLWCGDHGVRPDFPRAFDSGWQQFAGCEAAVLLHAARLYGALLAVREGRHGALTELHSGERRWSLATAAIQPLARLCQPGGDLQCDGLREFACAMEAGFPGMWDRLRLSLPAEPAADAGAALTAFVLRGMAAGAASGAAARRRLRCWCLCLEQAGKGRLQGESA
;
A
#
# COMPACT_ATOMS: atom_id res chain seq x y z
N MET A 1 -2.16 14.04 15.80
CA MET A 1 -2.21 14.70 14.47
C MET A 1 -2.92 13.74 13.53
N ILE A 2 -3.98 14.20 12.86
CA ILE A 2 -4.90 13.39 12.05
C ILE A 2 -4.10 12.82 10.86
N VAL A 3 -4.28 11.53 10.56
CA VAL A 3 -3.82 10.93 9.28
C VAL A 3 -4.52 11.72 8.19
N ALA A 4 -3.80 12.65 7.57
CA ALA A 4 -4.36 13.55 6.56
C ALA A 4 -4.89 12.68 5.42
N HIS A 5 -6.20 12.52 5.36
CA HIS A 5 -6.85 12.06 4.15
C HIS A 5 -6.58 13.15 3.12
N ALA A 6 -5.87 12.81 2.05
CA ALA A 6 -5.80 13.69 0.90
C ALA A 6 -7.25 14.02 0.51
N ALA A 7 -7.61 15.29 0.54
CA ALA A 7 -8.90 15.71 0.01
C ALA A 7 -9.00 15.25 -1.45
N ALA A 8 -10.21 15.00 -1.97
CA ALA A 8 -10.36 14.45 -3.34
C ALA A 8 -9.59 15.24 -4.42
N GLY A 9 -9.41 16.57 -4.23
CA GLY A 9 -8.54 17.40 -5.07
C GLY A 9 -7.05 17.08 -4.93
N GLU A 10 -6.53 17.00 -3.70
CA GLU A 10 -5.14 16.66 -3.41
C GLU A 10 -4.76 15.25 -3.91
N PHE A 11 -5.70 14.31 -3.88
CA PHE A 11 -5.49 12.97 -4.43
C PHE A 11 -5.32 12.99 -5.96
N LEU A 12 -6.17 13.73 -6.68
CA LEU A 12 -6.08 13.83 -8.14
C LEU A 12 -4.82 14.58 -8.57
N ASP A 13 -4.44 15.62 -7.82
CA ASP A 13 -3.17 16.32 -8.01
C ASP A 13 -2.00 15.35 -7.80
N TRP A 14 -2.00 14.56 -6.73
CA TRP A 14 -0.99 13.51 -6.54
C TRP A 14 -0.95 12.47 -7.68
N TRP A 15 -2.10 12.08 -8.22
CA TRP A 15 -2.19 11.07 -9.28
C TRP A 15 -1.67 11.57 -10.64
N PHE A 16 -2.00 12.81 -11.00
CA PHE A 16 -1.69 13.41 -12.31
C PHE A 16 -0.44 14.31 -12.29
N ASP A 17 0.05 14.68 -11.11
CA ASP A 17 1.11 15.66 -10.96
C ASP A 17 2.07 15.36 -9.77
N PRO A 18 2.87 14.27 -9.83
CA PRO A 18 3.86 14.00 -8.80
C PRO A 18 5.13 14.88 -8.90
N SER A 19 5.33 15.65 -9.99
CA SER A 19 6.50 16.53 -10.19
C SER A 19 6.35 17.64 -11.24
N MET A 20 5.18 17.78 -11.87
CA MET A 20 4.92 18.68 -13.01
C MET A 20 4.49 20.10 -12.57
N ARG A 21 5.32 20.78 -11.79
CA ARG A 21 5.27 22.25 -11.69
C ARG A 21 5.99 22.91 -12.88
N ALA A 22 5.41 22.80 -14.08
CA ALA A 22 5.82 23.61 -15.22
C ALA A 22 4.71 24.60 -15.58
N GLY A 23 5.00 25.90 -15.40
CA GLY A 23 4.06 27.01 -15.57
C GLY A 23 3.36 27.05 -16.93
N ALA A 24 2.18 27.67 -16.96
CA ALA A 24 1.39 28.09 -18.14
C ALA A 24 1.41 27.21 -19.42
N ALA A 25 1.67 25.90 -19.33
CA ALA A 25 1.63 25.01 -20.49
C ALA A 25 0.18 24.73 -20.91
N ALA A 26 -0.07 24.70 -22.23
CA ALA A 26 -1.37 24.33 -22.78
C ALA A 26 -1.80 22.92 -22.34
N PRO A 27 -3.11 22.63 -22.19
CA PRO A 27 -3.59 21.35 -21.63
C PRO A 27 -3.10 20.09 -22.35
N LEU A 28 -2.91 20.13 -23.68
CA LEU A 28 -2.39 19.00 -24.45
C LEU A 28 -0.92 18.73 -24.16
N SER A 29 -0.10 19.77 -24.01
CA SER A 29 1.32 19.64 -23.67
C SER A 29 1.50 19.03 -22.28
N ARG A 30 0.62 19.38 -21.32
CA ARG A 30 0.59 18.76 -19.99
C ARG A 30 0.24 17.27 -20.06
N ARG A 31 -0.77 16.90 -20.85
CA ARG A 31 -1.16 15.49 -21.05
C ARG A 31 -0.05 14.67 -21.71
N LEU A 32 0.64 15.23 -22.69
CA LEU A 32 1.76 14.55 -23.34
C LEU A 32 2.93 14.39 -22.38
N GLY A 33 3.33 15.46 -21.68
CA GLY A 33 4.39 15.42 -20.67
C GLY A 33 4.10 14.39 -19.57
N TYR A 34 2.85 14.32 -19.10
CA TYR A 34 2.42 13.31 -18.15
C TYR A 34 2.56 11.88 -18.69
N ARG A 35 2.11 11.62 -19.93
CA ARG A 35 2.25 10.29 -20.55
C ARG A 35 3.70 9.88 -20.76
N LEU A 36 4.57 10.83 -21.11
CA LEU A 36 6.01 10.60 -21.23
C LEU A 36 6.61 10.24 -19.87
N TRP A 37 6.35 11.05 -18.84
CA TRP A 37 6.78 10.76 -17.47
C TRP A 37 6.32 9.37 -17.00
N CYS A 38 5.05 9.03 -17.25
CA CYS A 38 4.50 7.71 -16.97
C CYS A 38 5.28 6.60 -17.70
N GLY A 39 5.61 6.79 -18.97
CA GLY A 39 6.45 5.86 -19.75
C GLY A 39 7.83 5.67 -19.14
N ASP A 40 8.52 6.78 -18.82
CA ASP A 40 9.88 6.77 -18.27
C ASP A 40 9.95 6.07 -16.89
N HIS A 41 8.86 6.13 -16.13
CA HIS A 41 8.80 5.57 -14.77
C HIS A 41 8.08 4.22 -14.71
N GLY A 42 7.57 3.71 -15.83
CA GLY A 42 6.80 2.46 -15.87
C GLY A 42 5.50 2.53 -15.06
N VAL A 43 4.77 3.64 -15.17
CA VAL A 43 3.50 3.91 -14.48
C VAL A 43 2.37 3.96 -15.50
N ARG A 44 1.20 3.42 -15.15
CA ARG A 44 0.01 3.52 -16.02
C ARG A 44 -0.49 4.96 -16.10
N PRO A 45 -0.65 5.54 -17.30
CA PRO A 45 -1.12 6.91 -17.45
C PRO A 45 -2.64 7.05 -17.21
N ASP A 46 -3.40 5.97 -17.39
CA ASP A 46 -4.85 6.04 -17.29
C ASP A 46 -5.33 5.92 -15.84
N PHE A 47 -6.32 6.72 -15.49
CA PHE A 47 -7.06 6.57 -14.25
C PHE A 47 -8.00 5.35 -14.36
N PRO A 48 -8.07 4.45 -13.35
CA PRO A 48 -8.86 3.25 -13.46
C PRO A 48 -10.36 3.58 -13.56
N ARG A 49 -11.07 2.84 -14.43
CA ARG A 49 -12.53 2.99 -14.60
C ARG A 49 -13.33 2.50 -13.40
N ALA A 50 -12.77 1.58 -12.62
CA ALA A 50 -13.37 1.02 -11.42
C ALA A 50 -12.29 0.87 -10.34
N PHE A 51 -12.59 1.35 -9.14
CA PHE A 51 -11.71 1.26 -7.97
C PHE A 51 -12.53 1.46 -6.68
N ASP A 52 -11.98 1.03 -5.55
CA ASP A 52 -12.47 1.35 -4.20
C ASP A 52 -11.73 2.60 -3.69
N SER A 53 -12.46 3.70 -3.51
CA SER A 53 -11.90 4.98 -3.11
C SER A 53 -11.26 4.96 -1.73
N GLY A 54 -11.54 3.97 -0.87
CA GLY A 54 -10.86 3.87 0.41
C GLY A 54 -9.36 3.62 0.26
N TRP A 55 -8.86 3.10 -0.87
CA TRP A 55 -7.42 3.02 -1.12
C TRP A 55 -6.74 4.39 -1.26
N GLN A 56 -7.49 5.47 -1.56
CA GLN A 56 -6.92 6.82 -1.73
C GLN A 56 -6.20 7.33 -0.48
N GLN A 57 -6.55 6.84 0.72
CA GLN A 57 -5.88 7.23 1.97
C GLN A 57 -4.37 6.89 2.02
N PHE A 58 -3.91 5.97 1.17
CA PHE A 58 -2.49 5.62 1.08
C PHE A 58 -1.71 6.55 0.14
N ALA A 59 -2.40 7.39 -0.64
CA ALA A 59 -1.77 8.36 -1.52
C ALA A 59 -0.97 9.38 -0.69
N GLY A 60 0.26 9.67 -1.14
CA GLY A 60 1.14 10.59 -0.42
C GLY A 60 1.59 10.11 0.96
N CYS A 61 1.31 8.86 1.34
CA CYS A 61 1.80 8.32 2.60
C CYS A 61 3.33 8.28 2.61
N GLU A 62 3.93 8.75 3.70
CA GLU A 62 5.38 8.70 3.87
C GLU A 62 5.88 7.26 3.86
N ALA A 63 6.98 7.02 3.15
CA ALA A 63 7.54 5.68 2.94
C ALA A 63 7.78 4.93 4.25
N ALA A 64 8.36 5.58 5.26
CA ALA A 64 8.62 4.97 6.57
C ALA A 64 7.33 4.50 7.27
N VAL A 65 6.25 5.29 7.18
CA VAL A 65 4.96 4.94 7.78
C VAL A 65 4.35 3.76 7.03
N LEU A 66 4.40 3.78 5.69
CA LEU A 66 3.88 2.69 4.87
C LEU A 66 4.64 1.37 5.08
N LEU A 67 5.98 1.43 5.17
CA LEU A 67 6.82 0.25 5.47
C LEU A 67 6.57 -0.30 6.88
N HIS A 68 6.33 0.57 7.85
CA HIS A 68 5.97 0.14 9.20
C HIS A 68 4.57 -0.49 9.24
N ALA A 69 3.60 0.09 8.53
CA ALA A 69 2.26 -0.50 8.35
C ALA A 69 2.34 -1.85 7.64
N ALA A 70 3.19 -1.99 6.62
CA ALA A 70 3.44 -3.26 5.95
C ALA A 70 3.99 -4.32 6.92
N ARG A 71 4.97 -3.97 7.75
CA ARG A 71 5.49 -4.87 8.79
C ARG A 71 4.40 -5.34 9.75
N LEU A 72 3.55 -4.43 10.23
CA LEU A 72 2.42 -4.76 11.09
C LEU A 72 1.43 -5.70 10.38
N TYR A 73 1.12 -5.46 9.10
CA TYR A 73 0.24 -6.33 8.33
C TYR A 73 0.83 -7.73 8.12
N GLY A 74 2.12 -7.81 7.80
CA GLY A 74 2.86 -9.07 7.73
C GLY A 74 2.83 -9.83 9.05
N ALA A 75 2.94 -9.13 10.19
CA ALA A 75 2.79 -9.71 11.51
C ALA A 75 1.40 -10.32 11.73
N LEU A 76 0.33 -9.63 11.31
CA LEU A 76 -1.03 -10.17 11.38
C LEU A 76 -1.15 -11.49 10.60
N LEU A 77 -0.59 -11.55 9.39
CA LEU A 77 -0.60 -12.77 8.59
C LEU A 77 0.24 -13.88 9.21
N ALA A 78 1.42 -13.57 9.74
CA ALA A 78 2.26 -14.54 10.44
C ALA A 78 1.53 -15.14 11.65
N VAL A 79 0.77 -14.34 12.41
CA VAL A 79 -0.10 -14.85 13.50
C VAL A 79 -1.17 -15.80 12.96
N ARG A 80 -1.87 -15.42 11.88
CA ARG A 80 -2.92 -16.25 11.26
C ARG A 80 -2.39 -17.59 10.74
N GLU A 81 -1.12 -17.63 10.38
CA GLU A 81 -0.42 -18.81 9.85
C GLU A 81 0.30 -19.62 10.93
N GLY A 82 0.21 -19.23 12.20
CA GLY A 82 0.92 -19.90 13.30
C GLY A 82 2.44 -19.68 13.31
N ARG A 83 2.97 -18.75 12.50
CA ARG A 83 4.39 -18.40 12.43
C ARG A 83 4.80 -17.44 13.54
N HIS A 84 4.48 -17.77 14.79
CA HIS A 84 4.73 -16.90 15.94
C HIS A 84 6.22 -16.56 16.14
N GLY A 85 7.13 -17.42 15.67
CA GLY A 85 8.56 -17.16 15.67
C GLY A 85 8.94 -15.89 14.90
N ALA A 86 8.21 -15.51 13.85
CA ALA A 86 8.49 -14.28 13.11
C ALA A 86 8.19 -13.00 13.91
N LEU A 87 7.46 -13.10 15.02
CA LEU A 87 7.08 -11.95 15.86
C LEU A 87 8.15 -11.58 16.90
N THR A 88 9.22 -12.38 17.02
CA THR A 88 10.28 -12.16 18.03
C THR A 88 10.99 -10.83 17.84
N GLU A 89 11.03 -10.33 16.60
CA GLU A 89 11.69 -9.09 16.22
C GLU A 89 10.83 -7.84 16.43
N LEU A 90 9.53 -8.01 16.75
CA LEU A 90 8.62 -6.90 17.03
C LEU A 90 8.76 -6.40 18.47
N HIS A 91 8.55 -5.10 18.67
CA HIS A 91 8.40 -4.54 20.01
C HIS A 91 7.18 -5.13 20.72
N SER A 92 7.23 -5.17 22.06
CA SER A 92 6.19 -5.80 22.88
C SER A 92 4.78 -5.22 22.64
N GLY A 93 4.68 -3.91 22.38
CA GLY A 93 3.42 -3.25 22.02
C GLY A 93 2.85 -3.76 20.69
N GLU A 94 3.68 -3.80 19.65
CA GLU A 94 3.30 -4.25 18.31
C GLU A 94 2.95 -5.74 18.29
N ARG A 95 3.71 -6.56 19.02
CA ARG A 95 3.45 -8.00 19.15
C ARG A 95 2.07 -8.24 19.78
N ARG A 96 1.77 -7.58 20.90
CA ARG A 96 0.46 -7.71 21.58
C ARG A 96 -0.67 -7.23 20.70
N TRP A 97 -0.50 -6.08 20.05
CA TRP A 97 -1.48 -5.55 19.10
C TRP A 97 -1.73 -6.51 17.94
N SER A 98 -0.66 -7.08 17.37
CA SER A 98 -0.77 -8.00 16.23
C SER A 98 -1.51 -9.29 16.60
N LEU A 99 -1.21 -9.86 17.79
CA LEU A 99 -1.92 -11.04 18.30
C LEU A 99 -3.41 -10.76 18.52
N ALA A 100 -3.74 -9.64 19.17
CA ALA A 100 -5.12 -9.27 19.45
C ALA A 100 -5.92 -8.98 18.17
N THR A 101 -5.33 -8.21 17.24
CA THR A 101 -5.98 -7.85 15.98
C THR A 101 -6.15 -9.08 15.07
N ALA A 102 -5.15 -9.97 14.96
CA ALA A 102 -5.25 -11.17 14.13
C ALA A 102 -6.30 -12.17 14.63
N ALA A 103 -6.60 -12.19 15.93
CA ALA A 103 -7.66 -13.03 16.50
C ALA A 103 -9.05 -12.68 15.95
N ILE A 104 -9.29 -11.40 15.64
CA ILE A 104 -10.59 -10.88 15.18
C ILE A 104 -10.66 -10.61 13.67
N GLN A 105 -9.55 -10.74 12.95
CA GLN A 105 -9.48 -10.53 11.50
C GLN A 105 -9.24 -11.87 10.77
N PRO A 106 -10.26 -12.44 10.08
CA PRO A 106 -10.08 -13.62 9.23
C PRO A 106 -9.36 -13.23 7.92
N LEU A 107 -8.08 -12.87 8.02
CA LEU A 107 -7.24 -12.56 6.88
C LEU A 107 -6.80 -13.84 6.18
N ALA A 108 -6.85 -13.82 4.85
CA ALA A 108 -6.23 -14.81 3.98
C ALA A 108 -5.23 -14.10 3.08
N ARG A 109 -4.06 -14.72 2.93
CA ARG A 109 -2.95 -14.22 2.12
C ARG A 109 -3.29 -14.24 0.62
N LEU A 110 -2.80 -13.27 -0.14
CA LEU A 110 -2.93 -13.15 -1.60
C LEU A 110 -1.68 -13.65 -2.35
N CYS A 111 -0.50 -13.51 -1.77
CA CYS A 111 0.80 -13.87 -2.36
C CYS A 111 1.52 -14.95 -1.52
N GLN A 112 2.72 -15.36 -1.92
CA GLN A 112 3.51 -16.33 -1.14
C GLN A 112 4.45 -15.57 -0.16
N PRO A 113 4.66 -16.07 1.06
CA PRO A 113 5.58 -15.46 2.01
C PRO A 113 7.04 -15.51 1.51
N GLY A 114 7.79 -14.45 1.78
CA GLY A 114 9.24 -14.34 1.59
C GLY A 114 10.03 -14.50 2.90
N GLY A 115 9.36 -14.48 4.05
CA GLY A 115 9.94 -14.76 5.36
C GLY A 115 10.14 -13.51 6.22
N ASP A 116 10.46 -12.36 5.62
CA ASP A 116 10.48 -11.06 6.29
C ASP A 116 9.06 -10.48 6.39
N LEU A 117 8.69 -9.97 7.58
CA LEU A 117 7.35 -9.44 7.83
C LEU A 117 7.05 -8.18 7.00
N GLN A 118 8.04 -7.30 6.81
CA GLN A 118 7.84 -6.06 6.06
C GLN A 118 7.65 -6.37 4.57
N CYS A 119 8.51 -7.21 3.99
CA CYS A 119 8.40 -7.65 2.60
C CYS A 119 7.09 -8.42 2.38
N ASP A 120 6.74 -9.36 3.27
CA ASP A 120 5.47 -10.09 3.24
C ASP A 120 4.27 -9.14 3.19
N GLY A 121 4.26 -8.13 4.05
CA GLY A 121 3.22 -7.11 4.08
C GLY A 121 3.19 -6.28 2.80
N LEU A 122 4.34 -5.89 2.27
CA LEU A 122 4.42 -5.03 1.10
C LEU A 122 3.98 -5.77 -0.18
N ARG A 123 4.34 -7.05 -0.32
CA ARG A 123 3.83 -7.92 -1.38
C ARG A 123 2.30 -8.03 -1.34
N GLU A 124 1.75 -8.23 -0.15
CA GLU A 124 0.30 -8.25 0.07
C GLU A 124 -0.36 -6.92 -0.26
N PHE A 125 0.29 -5.81 0.11
CA PHE A 125 -0.19 -4.47 -0.17
C PHE A 125 -0.28 -4.23 -1.67
N ALA A 126 0.79 -4.53 -2.42
CA ALA A 126 0.83 -4.39 -3.86
C ALA A 126 -0.28 -5.21 -4.55
N CYS A 127 -0.46 -6.48 -4.15
CA CYS A 127 -1.50 -7.35 -4.69
C CYS A 127 -2.92 -6.84 -4.35
N ALA A 128 -3.15 -6.45 -3.09
CA ALA A 128 -4.44 -5.96 -2.63
C ALA A 128 -4.81 -4.63 -3.30
N MET A 129 -3.83 -3.75 -3.48
CA MET A 129 -3.97 -2.48 -4.15
C MET A 129 -4.24 -2.67 -5.64
N GLU A 130 -3.53 -3.55 -6.35
CA GLU A 130 -3.88 -3.82 -7.75
C GLU A 130 -5.30 -4.38 -7.89
N ALA A 131 -5.74 -5.21 -6.95
CA ALA A 131 -7.09 -5.76 -6.97
C ALA A 131 -8.17 -4.69 -6.69
N GLY A 132 -7.88 -3.68 -5.86
CA GLY A 132 -8.85 -2.68 -5.41
C GLY A 132 -8.75 -1.27 -6.03
N PHE A 133 -7.56 -0.86 -6.45
CA PHE A 133 -7.25 0.41 -7.12
C PHE A 133 -6.08 0.18 -8.11
N PRO A 134 -6.36 -0.35 -9.31
CA PRO A 134 -5.31 -0.62 -10.31
C PRO A 134 -4.48 0.62 -10.65
N GLY A 135 -3.15 0.46 -10.69
CA GLY A 135 -2.21 1.54 -11.01
C GLY A 135 -1.84 2.50 -9.87
N MET A 136 -2.43 2.34 -8.68
CA MET A 136 -2.02 3.11 -7.50
C MET A 136 -0.66 2.65 -6.96
N TRP A 137 -0.41 1.34 -6.99
CA TRP A 137 0.88 0.76 -6.59
C TRP A 137 2.03 1.31 -7.45
N ASP A 138 1.81 1.46 -8.76
CA ASP A 138 2.82 1.96 -9.70
C ASP A 138 3.37 3.34 -9.29
N ARG A 139 2.54 4.18 -8.68
CA ARG A 139 2.93 5.51 -8.17
C ARG A 139 3.56 5.42 -6.80
N LEU A 140 2.96 4.65 -5.89
CA LEU A 140 3.48 4.52 -4.53
C LEU A 140 4.87 3.88 -4.48
N ARG A 141 5.16 2.92 -5.36
CA ARG A 141 6.49 2.29 -5.40
C ARG A 141 7.63 3.28 -5.70
N LEU A 142 7.34 4.43 -6.30
CA LEU A 142 8.33 5.46 -6.61
C LEU A 142 8.81 6.20 -5.35
N SER A 143 8.05 6.19 -4.25
CA SER A 143 8.47 6.79 -2.98
C SER A 143 9.10 5.75 -2.02
N LEU A 144 9.11 4.47 -2.40
CA LEU A 144 9.64 3.39 -1.57
C LEU A 144 11.12 3.07 -1.90
N PRO A 145 11.88 2.48 -0.96
CA PRO A 145 13.20 1.93 -1.26
C PRO A 145 13.12 0.89 -2.39
N ALA A 146 14.09 0.93 -3.30
CA ALA A 146 14.06 0.18 -4.54
C ALA A 146 13.93 -1.35 -4.35
N GLU A 147 14.66 -1.93 -3.40
CA GLU A 147 14.67 -3.37 -3.14
C GLU A 147 13.29 -3.90 -2.68
N PRO A 148 12.69 -3.41 -1.57
CA PRO A 148 11.33 -3.80 -1.17
C PRO A 148 10.27 -3.54 -2.26
N ALA A 149 10.39 -2.42 -2.99
CA ALA A 149 9.48 -2.08 -4.06
C ALA A 149 9.54 -3.08 -5.24
N ALA A 150 10.75 -3.50 -5.61
CA ALA A 150 10.98 -4.49 -6.66
C ALA A 150 10.46 -5.88 -6.24
N ASP A 151 10.71 -6.29 -4.99
CA ASP A 151 10.22 -7.54 -4.43
C ASP A 151 8.68 -7.62 -4.44
N ALA A 152 8.01 -6.57 -3.97
CA ALA A 152 6.56 -6.46 -4.01
C ALA A 152 6.03 -6.40 -5.46
N GLY A 153 6.76 -5.75 -6.38
CA GLY A 153 6.47 -5.76 -7.81
C GLY A 153 6.49 -7.17 -8.42
N ALA A 154 7.50 -7.98 -8.09
CA ALA A 154 7.60 -9.36 -8.56
C ALA A 154 6.43 -10.22 -8.05
N ALA A 155 6.06 -10.06 -6.78
CA ALA A 155 4.90 -10.74 -6.20
C ALA A 155 3.59 -10.33 -6.88
N LEU A 156 3.44 -9.04 -7.19
CA LEU A 156 2.30 -8.51 -7.94
C LEU A 156 2.23 -9.10 -9.35
N THR A 157 3.34 -9.17 -10.09
CA THR A 157 3.38 -9.82 -11.40
C THR A 157 2.91 -11.27 -11.31
N ALA A 158 3.40 -12.04 -10.32
CA ALA A 158 2.96 -13.41 -10.10
C ALA A 158 1.48 -13.53 -9.69
N PHE A 159 0.94 -12.54 -8.98
CA PHE A 159 -0.48 -12.46 -8.63
C PHE A 159 -1.35 -12.26 -9.88
N VAL A 160 -0.98 -11.33 -10.77
CA VAL A 160 -1.70 -11.05 -12.03
C VAL A 160 -1.64 -12.25 -12.98
N LEU A 161 -0.46 -12.87 -13.14
CA LEU A 161 -0.28 -14.03 -14.02
C LEU A 161 -1.10 -15.26 -13.60
N ARG A 162 -1.49 -15.36 -12.32
CA ARG A 162 -2.39 -16.41 -11.81
C ARG A 162 -3.87 -16.17 -12.13
N GLY A 163 -4.20 -15.13 -12.91
CA GLY A 163 -5.57 -14.84 -13.35
C GLY A 163 -6.43 -14.15 -12.29
N MET A 164 -5.82 -13.65 -11.21
CA MET A 164 -6.53 -12.82 -10.24
C MET A 164 -6.76 -11.44 -10.87
N ALA A 165 -8.00 -11.16 -11.25
CA ALA A 165 -8.33 -9.97 -12.04
C ALA A 165 -8.12 -8.65 -11.24
N ALA A 166 -7.39 -7.72 -11.85
CA ALA A 166 -7.30 -6.33 -11.41
C ALA A 166 -8.71 -5.70 -11.37
N GLY A 167 -9.04 -4.98 -10.30
CA GLY A 167 -10.38 -4.39 -10.12
C GLY A 167 -11.48 -5.38 -9.72
N ALA A 168 -11.19 -6.67 -9.53
CA ALA A 168 -12.17 -7.67 -9.07
C ALA A 168 -12.35 -7.72 -7.55
N ALA A 169 -11.68 -6.85 -6.78
CA ALA A 169 -11.82 -6.77 -5.33
C ALA A 169 -13.14 -6.12 -4.91
N SER A 170 -14.25 -6.69 -5.35
CA SER A 170 -15.57 -6.41 -4.80
C SER A 170 -15.92 -7.45 -3.74
N GLY A 171 -16.65 -7.03 -2.71
CA GLY A 171 -17.18 -7.93 -1.69
C GLY A 171 -16.59 -7.77 -0.29
N ALA A 172 -17.09 -8.60 0.63
CA ALA A 172 -16.83 -8.44 2.07
C ALA A 172 -15.35 -8.69 2.44
N ALA A 173 -14.69 -9.63 1.77
CA ALA A 173 -13.28 -9.95 2.02
C ALA A 173 -12.34 -8.81 1.61
N ALA A 174 -12.58 -8.20 0.44
CA ALA A 174 -11.82 -7.04 -0.04
C ALA A 174 -11.96 -5.84 0.90
N ARG A 175 -13.20 -5.46 1.27
CA ARG A 175 -13.45 -4.36 2.22
C ARG A 175 -12.83 -4.63 3.60
N ARG A 176 -12.84 -5.88 4.06
CA ARG A 176 -12.19 -6.25 5.33
C ARG A 176 -10.67 -6.08 5.24
N ARG A 177 -10.07 -6.52 4.14
CA ARG A 177 -8.63 -6.35 3.89
C ARG A 177 -8.25 -4.87 3.90
N LEU A 178 -8.99 -4.03 3.19
CA LEU A 178 -8.80 -2.59 3.19
C LEU A 178 -8.89 -1.99 4.60
N ARG A 179 -9.95 -2.31 5.36
CA ARG A 179 -10.06 -1.86 6.77
C ARG A 179 -8.89 -2.33 7.63
N CYS A 180 -8.41 -3.55 7.43
CA CYS A 180 -7.27 -4.06 8.17
C CYS A 180 -5.97 -3.31 7.82
N TRP A 181 -5.81 -2.91 6.55
CA TRP A 181 -4.74 -2.03 6.13
C TRP A 181 -4.85 -0.64 6.77
N CYS A 182 -6.05 -0.07 6.87
CA CYS A 182 -6.28 1.18 7.63
C CYS A 182 -5.82 1.05 9.09
N LEU A 183 -6.19 -0.04 9.77
CA LEU A 183 -5.79 -0.28 11.16
C LEU A 183 -4.27 -0.37 11.31
N CYS A 184 -3.57 -0.99 10.36
CA CYS A 184 -2.11 -1.05 10.36
C CYS A 184 -1.50 0.34 10.12
N LEU A 185 -2.08 1.14 9.22
CA LEU A 185 -1.63 2.50 8.94
C LEU A 185 -1.81 3.43 10.16
N GLU A 186 -2.97 3.38 10.80
CA GLU A 186 -3.26 4.13 12.02
C GLU A 186 -2.31 3.73 13.16
N GLN A 187 -2.09 2.43 13.33
CA GLN A 187 -1.17 1.93 14.36
C GLN A 187 0.27 2.37 14.07
N ALA A 188 0.67 2.36 12.81
CA ALA A 188 1.99 2.83 12.39
C ALA A 188 2.20 4.33 12.66
N GLY A 189 1.17 5.15 12.43
CA GLY A 189 1.20 6.58 12.74
C GLY A 189 1.34 6.88 14.24
N LYS A 190 0.78 6.05 15.13
CA LYS A 190 0.92 6.20 16.59
C LYS A 190 2.36 5.97 17.06
N GLY A 191 3.09 5.05 16.44
CA GLY A 191 4.49 4.75 16.79
C GLY A 191 5.43 5.94 16.59
N ARG A 192 5.18 6.79 15.58
CA ARG A 192 5.96 8.00 15.35
C ARG A 192 5.82 9.02 16.49
N LEU A 193 4.59 9.27 16.94
CA LEU A 193 4.31 10.27 17.98
C LEU A 193 4.94 9.93 19.34
N GLN A 194 5.21 8.64 19.60
CA GLN A 194 5.85 8.19 20.84
C GLN A 194 7.38 8.26 20.78
N GLY A 195 7.98 8.22 19.57
CA GLY A 195 9.44 8.34 19.37
C GLY A 195 9.97 9.77 19.33
N GLU A 196 9.12 10.77 19.08
CA GLU A 196 9.46 12.20 19.12
C GLU A 196 9.35 12.81 20.54
N SER A 197 8.91 12.03 21.53
CA SER A 197 8.76 12.45 22.94
C SER A 197 9.80 11.83 23.88
N ALA A 198 10.87 11.24 23.34
CA ALA A 198 11.99 10.64 24.07
C ALA A 198 13.30 11.34 23.68
#